data_AF-A0A538DXU2-F1
#
_entry.id   AF-A0A538DXU2-F1
#
_cell.length_a   1.000
_cell.length_b   1.000
_cell.length_c   1.000
_cell.angle_alpha   90.00
_cell.angle_beta   90.00
_cell.angle_gamma   90.00
#
_symmetry.space_group_name_H-M   'P 1'
#
loop_
_entity.id
_entity.type
_entity.pdbx_description
1 polymer ?
#
loop_
_entity_poly.entity_id
_entity_poly.type
_entity_poly.pdbx_seq_one_letter_code
_entity_poly.pdbx_strand_id
1 'polypeptide(L)'
;MTQASMARWTRYRNCSLTCRTRVKPYNRGRRSPDNPRPGLAFLGGYRRCWSRHRRHRGHGGGRRVLVALEGIDGSGKTTTVPIVAARLREKGYSAVEAEKRTSIVRQGFAREQLDAVAARLWSVPHDARLGSLGTLHWVYLNAAYFAGTHYALAEELGPRDIVVFDNWINKFVARIASNGEMPLDEALDAIALLPKPDCVFLLDVDPATVASRRQFSDLERGALRDGSLDFAAYQSEVRENLIRMAKRFDWVVVTPGDRTVDEVAEELADLIAAGVGE
;
A
#
# COMPACT_ATOMS: atom_id res chain seq x y z
N MET A 1 24.98 -39.31 37.30
CA MET A 1 23.72 -38.64 36.92
C MET A 1 24.10 -37.33 36.25
N THR A 2 23.88 -37.03 34.98
CA THR A 2 23.26 -37.75 33.84
C THR A 2 23.72 -37.01 32.58
N GLN A 3 24.19 -37.78 31.60
CA GLN A 3 24.33 -37.38 30.20
C GLN A 3 22.96 -36.97 29.62
N ALA A 4 22.93 -35.94 28.77
CA ALA A 4 22.06 -35.88 27.58
C ALA A 4 22.36 -34.60 26.78
N SER A 5 23.40 -34.65 25.95
CA SER A 5 23.56 -33.79 24.78
C SER A 5 23.27 -34.63 23.52
N MET A 6 22.81 -33.98 22.46
CA MET A 6 22.60 -34.51 21.09
C MET A 6 21.31 -35.31 20.85
N ALA A 7 20.27 -34.61 20.42
CA ALA A 7 19.17 -35.17 19.65
C ALA A 7 19.02 -34.46 18.29
N ARG A 8 19.59 -35.10 17.27
CA ARG A 8 19.03 -35.35 15.92
C ARG A 8 18.30 -34.19 15.23
N TRP A 9 19.03 -33.48 14.38
CA TRP A 9 18.49 -32.96 13.12
C TRP A 9 18.91 -33.89 11.99
N THR A 10 17.98 -34.73 11.52
CA THR A 10 18.12 -35.38 10.22
C THR A 10 16.77 -35.76 9.67
N ARG A 11 16.60 -35.47 8.38
CA ARG A 11 15.57 -35.90 7.41
C ARG A 11 14.56 -34.81 7.06
N TYR A 12 14.77 -34.17 5.92
CA TYR A 12 13.84 -34.33 4.81
C TYR A 12 14.64 -34.49 3.51
N ARG A 13 14.44 -35.66 2.89
CA ARG A 13 14.98 -36.04 1.58
C ARG A 13 14.11 -35.46 0.47
N ASN A 14 14.79 -35.10 -0.62
CA ASN A 14 14.35 -34.99 -2.00
C ASN A 14 12.97 -35.62 -2.31
N CYS A 15 12.05 -34.78 -2.78
CA CYS A 15 10.90 -35.23 -3.57
C CYS A 15 11.01 -34.60 -4.96
N SER A 16 11.50 -35.40 -5.91
CA SER A 16 11.54 -35.09 -7.33
C SER A 16 10.19 -35.45 -7.96
N LEU A 17 9.44 -34.45 -8.41
CA LEU A 17 8.27 -34.67 -9.27
C LEU A 17 8.28 -33.69 -10.43
N THR A 18 8.70 -34.23 -11.57
CA THR A 18 8.56 -33.69 -12.92
C THR A 18 7.09 -33.39 -13.23
N CYS A 19 6.75 -32.14 -13.52
CA CYS A 19 5.45 -31.78 -14.10
C CYS A 19 5.64 -31.38 -15.56
N ARG A 20 5.13 -32.20 -16.48
CA ARG A 20 5.13 -31.98 -17.94
C ARG A 20 4.14 -30.87 -18.26
N THR A 21 4.61 -29.78 -18.86
CA THR A 21 3.78 -28.73 -19.43
C THR A 21 3.18 -29.20 -20.77
N ARG A 22 1.84 -29.30 -20.85
CA ARG A 22 1.11 -29.35 -22.13
C ARG A 22 0.69 -27.93 -22.49
N VAL A 23 1.40 -27.33 -23.44
CA VAL A 23 1.03 -26.07 -24.07
C VAL A 23 -0.03 -26.37 -25.14
N LYS A 24 -1.21 -25.74 -25.06
CA LYS A 24 -2.18 -25.70 -26.17
C LYS A 24 -1.99 -24.39 -26.96
N PRO A 25 -2.06 -24.41 -28.30
CA PRO A 25 -1.79 -23.24 -29.12
C PRO A 25 -2.91 -22.19 -29.05
N TYR A 26 -2.49 -20.92 -29.01
CA TYR A 26 -3.33 -19.73 -28.98
C TYR A 26 -3.78 -19.38 -30.41
N ASN A 27 -5.09 -19.38 -30.66
CA ASN A 27 -5.66 -19.09 -31.98
C ASN A 27 -5.91 -17.57 -32.12
N ARG A 28 -5.33 -16.93 -33.15
CA ARG A 28 -5.48 -15.50 -33.44
C ARG A 28 -6.81 -15.22 -34.14
N GLY A 29 -7.72 -14.53 -33.46
CA GLY A 29 -8.89 -13.90 -34.08
C GLY A 29 -8.79 -12.38 -33.97
N ARG A 30 -8.70 -11.70 -35.12
CA ARG A 30 -8.75 -10.23 -35.24
C ARG A 30 -10.16 -9.72 -34.87
N ARG A 31 -10.25 -8.63 -34.09
CA ARG A 31 -11.39 -7.70 -34.10
C ARG A 31 -10.87 -6.26 -33.95
N SER A 32 -11.44 -5.37 -34.78
CA SER A 32 -11.18 -3.93 -34.87
C SER A 32 -11.60 -3.16 -33.60
N PRO A 33 -11.12 -1.90 -33.43
CA PRO A 33 -11.24 -1.16 -32.19
C PRO A 33 -12.45 -0.22 -32.22
N ASP A 34 -13.50 -0.57 -31.49
CA ASP A 34 -14.56 0.39 -31.15
C ASP A 34 -14.85 0.30 -29.64
N ASN A 35 -14.41 1.36 -28.97
CA ASN A 35 -14.76 1.87 -27.64
C ASN A 35 -15.61 0.96 -26.71
N PRO A 36 -15.01 0.26 -25.72
CA PRO A 36 -15.78 -0.41 -24.69
C PRO A 36 -16.00 0.51 -23.48
N ARG A 37 -17.28 0.72 -23.13
CA ARG A 37 -17.68 1.09 -21.76
C ARG A 37 -17.06 0.10 -20.76
N PRO A 38 -16.68 0.50 -19.54
CA PRO A 38 -15.92 -0.36 -18.63
C PRO A 38 -16.80 -1.53 -18.14
N GLY A 39 -16.58 -2.71 -18.70
CA GLY A 39 -17.39 -3.90 -18.46
C GLY A 39 -16.54 -5.11 -18.03
N LEU A 40 -16.90 -5.66 -16.87
CA LEU A 40 -16.56 -6.98 -16.29
C LEU A 40 -15.09 -7.38 -16.03
N ALA A 41 -14.10 -6.90 -16.77
CA ALA A 41 -12.69 -7.22 -16.46
C ALA A 41 -12.21 -6.58 -15.13
N PHE A 42 -12.82 -5.45 -14.77
CA PHE A 42 -12.52 -4.66 -13.56
C PHE A 42 -12.94 -5.37 -12.25
N LEU A 43 -14.04 -6.13 -12.29
CA LEU A 43 -14.59 -6.83 -11.11
C LEU A 43 -13.72 -8.00 -10.62
N GLY A 44 -12.92 -8.58 -11.52
CA GLY A 44 -12.07 -9.74 -11.20
C GLY A 44 -10.86 -9.41 -10.32
N GLY A 45 -10.31 -8.20 -10.42
CA GLY A 45 -9.26 -7.70 -9.51
C GLY A 45 -9.85 -7.20 -8.20
N TYR A 46 -10.94 -6.45 -8.30
CA TYR A 46 -11.73 -5.93 -7.19
C TYR A 46 -12.13 -7.02 -6.17
N ARG A 47 -12.81 -8.09 -6.62
CA ARG A 47 -13.23 -9.20 -5.72
C ARG A 47 -12.04 -9.91 -5.08
N ARG A 48 -10.87 -9.94 -5.73
CA ARG A 48 -9.66 -10.58 -5.19
C ARG A 48 -9.05 -9.77 -4.05
N CYS A 49 -9.01 -8.43 -4.15
CA CYS A 49 -8.54 -7.52 -3.10
C CYS A 49 -9.21 -7.85 -1.75
N TRP A 50 -10.54 -7.94 -1.77
CA TRP A 50 -11.37 -8.19 -0.58
C TRP A 50 -11.41 -9.65 -0.10
N SER A 51 -11.05 -10.62 -0.96
CA SER A 51 -11.22 -12.05 -0.66
C SER A 51 -10.10 -12.68 0.17
N ARG A 52 -8.85 -12.19 0.09
CA ARG A 52 -7.69 -12.82 0.76
C ARG A 52 -7.67 -12.58 2.28
N HIS A 53 -8.27 -11.49 2.76
CA HIS A 53 -8.27 -11.11 4.18
C HIS A 53 -9.42 -11.75 4.99
N ARG A 54 -10.34 -12.48 4.35
CA ARG A 54 -11.52 -13.10 4.99
C ARG A 54 -11.26 -14.44 5.71
N ARG A 55 -10.03 -14.95 5.78
CA ARG A 55 -9.74 -16.34 6.25
C ARG A 55 -9.81 -16.58 7.77
N HIS A 56 -10.05 -15.57 8.60
CA HIS A 56 -10.31 -15.75 10.04
C HIS A 56 -11.68 -15.18 10.40
N ARG A 57 -12.75 -15.99 10.26
CA ARG A 57 -14.14 -15.60 10.59
C ARG A 57 -14.66 -16.41 11.78
N GLY A 58 -14.91 -15.72 12.90
CA GLY A 58 -15.87 -16.08 13.95
C GLY A 58 -17.04 -15.08 13.91
N HIS A 59 -18.23 -15.51 14.31
CA HIS A 59 -19.55 -14.90 14.01
C HIS A 59 -19.76 -13.42 14.40
N GLY A 60 -20.54 -12.70 13.57
CA GLY A 60 -21.65 -11.85 14.03
C GLY A 60 -21.43 -10.34 14.23
N GLY A 61 -20.20 -9.84 14.29
CA GLY A 61 -19.91 -8.39 14.36
C GLY A 61 -19.14 -7.95 13.12
N GLY A 62 -19.58 -6.87 12.45
CA GLY A 62 -18.77 -6.25 11.39
C GLY A 62 -17.37 -5.96 11.93
N ARG A 63 -16.33 -6.20 11.11
CA ARG A 63 -14.95 -5.80 11.45
C ARG A 63 -14.68 -4.47 10.77
N ARG A 64 -13.89 -3.64 11.45
CA ARG A 64 -13.39 -2.40 10.91
C ARG A 64 -12.63 -2.69 9.63
N VAL A 65 -12.75 -1.80 8.66
CA VAL A 65 -12.09 -1.92 7.37
C VAL A 65 -11.05 -0.82 7.24
N LEU A 66 -9.79 -1.20 7.02
CA LEU A 66 -8.71 -0.28 6.68
C LEU A 66 -8.47 -0.30 5.17
N VAL A 67 -8.73 0.81 4.49
CA VAL A 67 -8.47 1.00 3.07
C VAL A 67 -7.30 1.97 2.92
N ALA A 68 -6.30 1.63 2.11
CA ALA A 68 -5.20 2.54 1.81
C ALA A 68 -5.25 3.04 0.36
N LEU A 69 -4.98 4.33 0.17
CA LEU A 69 -4.70 4.93 -1.13
C LEU A 69 -3.18 5.08 -1.29
N GLU A 70 -2.63 4.42 -2.29
CA GLU A 70 -1.22 4.47 -2.69
C GLU A 70 -1.06 5.17 -4.03
N GLY A 71 0.14 5.65 -4.35
CA GLY A 71 0.42 6.39 -5.58
C GLY A 71 1.64 7.31 -5.45
N ILE A 72 2.19 7.73 -6.57
CA ILE A 72 3.38 8.61 -6.63
C ILE A 72 3.18 9.95 -5.92
N ASP A 73 4.26 10.65 -5.60
CA ASP A 73 4.15 12.00 -5.07
C ASP A 73 3.42 12.90 -6.10
N GLY A 74 2.51 13.76 -5.63
CA GLY A 74 1.65 14.58 -6.51
C GLY A 74 0.46 13.87 -7.20
N SER A 75 0.20 12.58 -6.94
CA SER A 75 -0.94 11.87 -7.56
C SER A 75 -2.34 12.27 -7.04
N GLY A 76 -2.45 13.18 -6.08
CA GLY A 76 -3.73 13.69 -5.57
C GLY A 76 -4.35 12.94 -4.37
N LYS A 77 -3.64 11.96 -3.78
CA LYS A 77 -4.13 11.15 -2.63
C LYS A 77 -4.59 11.99 -1.44
N THR A 78 -3.75 12.91 -0.99
CA THR A 78 -4.04 13.78 0.17
C THR A 78 -5.30 14.61 -0.01
N THR A 79 -5.62 14.98 -1.25
CA THR A 79 -6.88 15.66 -1.59
C THR A 79 -8.05 14.68 -1.70
N THR A 80 -7.80 13.48 -2.24
CA THR A 80 -8.85 12.48 -2.52
C THR A 80 -9.35 11.79 -1.25
N VAL A 81 -8.46 11.46 -0.32
CA VAL A 81 -8.78 10.68 0.90
C VAL A 81 -9.91 11.30 1.74
N PRO A 82 -9.89 12.61 2.09
CA PRO A 82 -10.99 13.23 2.84
C PRO A 82 -12.31 13.21 2.09
N ILE A 83 -12.28 13.36 0.76
CA ILE A 83 -13.48 13.37 -0.08
C ILE A 83 -14.09 11.96 -0.12
N VAL A 84 -13.29 10.91 -0.28
CA VAL A 84 -13.76 9.52 -0.21
C VAL A 84 -14.42 9.23 1.14
N ALA A 85 -13.80 9.65 2.25
CA ALA A 85 -14.39 9.48 3.58
C ALA A 85 -15.73 10.22 3.71
N ALA A 86 -15.85 11.44 3.17
CA ALA A 86 -17.10 12.18 3.13
C ALA A 86 -18.19 11.47 2.30
N ARG A 87 -17.87 10.99 1.09
CA ARG A 87 -18.82 10.22 0.25
C ARG A 87 -19.29 8.93 0.91
N LEU A 88 -18.41 8.24 1.64
CA LEU A 88 -18.80 7.06 2.41
C LEU A 88 -19.80 7.41 3.53
N ARG A 89 -19.61 8.54 4.22
CA ARG A 89 -20.57 9.03 5.23
C ARG A 89 -21.91 9.41 4.61
N GLU A 90 -21.91 10.08 3.46
CA GLU A 90 -23.12 10.40 2.70
C GLU A 90 -23.90 9.14 2.30
N LYS A 91 -23.19 8.04 2.04
CA LYS A 91 -23.76 6.69 1.79
C LYS A 91 -24.17 5.93 3.06
N GLY A 92 -24.05 6.54 4.25
CA GLY A 92 -24.49 5.96 5.52
C GLY A 92 -23.45 5.08 6.24
N TYR A 93 -22.20 5.05 5.79
CA TYR A 93 -21.12 4.35 6.47
C TYR A 93 -20.46 5.23 7.54
N SER A 94 -20.00 4.62 8.62
CA SER A 94 -19.07 5.29 9.55
C SER A 94 -17.68 5.28 8.92
N ALA A 95 -17.17 6.44 8.49
CA ALA A 95 -15.89 6.53 7.81
C ALA A 95 -15.03 7.69 8.34
N VAL A 96 -13.73 7.46 8.43
CA VAL A 96 -12.73 8.45 8.87
C VAL A 96 -11.53 8.44 7.92
N GLU A 97 -11.06 9.63 7.57
CA GLU A 97 -9.77 9.81 6.93
C GLU A 97 -8.62 9.63 7.93
N ALA A 98 -7.50 9.10 7.46
CA ALA A 98 -6.28 8.97 8.22
C ALA A 98 -5.06 9.23 7.35
N GLU A 99 -3.99 9.67 7.99
CA GLU A 99 -2.75 10.08 7.34
C GLU A 99 -1.55 9.59 8.16
N LYS A 100 -0.35 9.77 7.59
CA LYS A 100 0.88 9.65 8.38
C LYS A 100 0.87 10.69 9.49
N ARG A 101 1.26 10.30 10.72
CA ARG A 101 1.03 11.10 11.94
C ARG A 101 -0.47 11.32 12.20
N THR A 102 -1.25 10.25 12.08
CA THR A 102 -2.71 10.29 12.20
C THR A 102 -3.17 11.04 13.45
N SER A 103 -4.10 11.97 13.25
CA SER A 103 -4.74 12.74 14.31
C SER A 103 -5.85 11.97 15.05
N ILE A 104 -6.19 10.75 14.61
CA ILE A 104 -7.22 9.90 15.23
C ILE A 104 -6.81 9.48 16.64
N VAL A 105 -5.55 9.07 16.82
CA VAL A 105 -5.01 8.69 18.13
C VAL A 105 -4.63 9.97 18.85
N ARG A 106 -5.45 10.42 19.80
CA ARG A 106 -5.32 11.79 20.36
C ARG A 106 -4.46 11.87 21.60
N GLN A 107 -4.41 10.82 22.42
CA GLN A 107 -3.75 10.85 23.73
C GLN A 107 -3.37 9.44 24.21
N GLY A 108 -2.69 9.37 25.36
CA GLY A 108 -2.33 8.12 26.02
C GLY A 108 -1.06 7.47 25.46
N PHE A 109 -0.75 6.29 25.98
CA PHE A 109 0.50 5.58 25.70
C PHE A 109 0.73 5.35 24.21
N ALA A 110 -0.30 4.91 23.47
CA ALA A 110 -0.20 4.68 22.04
C ALA A 110 0.19 5.97 21.28
N ARG A 111 -0.41 7.11 21.64
CA ARG A 111 -0.06 8.40 21.04
C ARG A 111 1.40 8.78 21.32
N GLU A 112 1.85 8.67 22.57
CA GLU A 112 3.21 9.00 22.97
C GLU A 112 4.25 8.17 22.21
N GLN A 113 4.01 6.86 22.08
CA GLN A 113 4.90 5.97 21.33
C GLN A 113 4.93 6.30 19.83
N LEU A 114 3.76 6.53 19.23
CA LEU A 114 3.67 6.90 17.82
C LEU A 114 4.37 8.23 17.53
N ASP A 115 4.20 9.23 18.39
CA ASP A 115 4.86 10.54 18.25
C ASP A 115 6.38 10.41 18.36
N ALA A 116 6.89 9.60 19.30
CA ALA A 116 8.31 9.37 19.46
C ALA A 116 8.93 8.71 18.21
N VAL A 117 8.29 7.67 17.67
CA VAL A 117 8.76 7.01 16.44
C VAL A 117 8.64 7.96 15.23
N ALA A 118 7.53 8.67 15.11
CA ALA A 118 7.30 9.63 14.02
C ALA A 118 8.34 10.76 14.01
N ALA A 119 8.74 11.26 15.18
CA ALA A 119 9.82 12.24 15.31
C ALA A 119 11.15 11.69 14.76
N ARG A 120 11.47 10.42 15.02
CA ARG A 120 12.69 9.78 14.48
C ARG A 120 12.61 9.51 12.99
N LEU A 121 11.42 9.33 12.43
CA LEU A 121 11.23 9.06 11.00
C LEU A 121 11.19 10.32 10.14
N TRP A 122 10.51 11.38 10.61
CA TRP A 122 10.16 12.52 9.75
C TRP A 122 10.50 13.88 10.36
N SER A 123 11.26 13.92 11.45
CA SER A 123 11.85 15.17 12.00
C SER A 123 13.38 15.11 11.99
N VAL A 124 13.95 14.39 11.02
CA VAL A 124 15.39 14.22 10.86
C VAL A 124 16.00 15.46 10.19
N PRO A 125 17.17 15.96 10.65
CA PRO A 125 17.86 17.07 9.99
C PRO A 125 18.16 16.80 8.51
N HIS A 126 18.14 17.85 7.69
CA HIS A 126 18.37 17.75 6.25
C HIS A 126 19.78 17.24 5.89
N ASP A 127 20.77 17.46 6.75
CA ASP A 127 22.17 17.04 6.59
C ASP A 127 22.48 15.68 7.26
N ALA A 128 21.47 15.02 7.81
CA ALA A 128 21.65 13.74 8.47
C ALA A 128 22.14 12.66 7.50
N ARG A 129 23.14 11.89 7.93
CA ARG A 129 23.66 10.74 7.19
C ARG A 129 22.76 9.52 7.39
N LEU A 130 21.58 9.52 6.76
CA LEU A 130 20.58 8.44 6.89
C LEU A 130 21.18 7.03 6.65
N GLY A 131 22.12 6.90 5.70
CA GLY A 131 22.81 5.64 5.42
C GLY A 131 23.66 5.08 6.56
N SER A 132 24.00 5.87 7.59
CA SER A 132 24.84 5.42 8.71
C SER A 132 24.22 4.29 9.55
N LEU A 133 22.89 4.18 9.56
CA LEU A 133 22.16 3.13 10.27
C LEU A 133 21.76 1.96 9.36
N GLY A 134 22.04 2.06 8.06
CA GLY A 134 21.63 1.09 7.03
C GLY A 134 20.13 1.11 6.72
N THR A 135 19.77 0.64 5.52
CA THR A 135 18.38 0.63 5.03
C THR A 135 17.43 -0.18 5.91
N LEU A 136 17.86 -1.34 6.42
CA LEU A 136 17.02 -2.20 7.27
C LEU A 136 16.57 -1.50 8.57
N HIS A 137 17.38 -0.62 9.15
CA HIS A 137 16.98 0.17 10.31
C HIS A 137 15.73 1.00 10.01
N TRP A 138 15.73 1.72 8.89
CA TRP A 138 14.62 2.57 8.46
C TRP A 138 13.39 1.76 8.06
N VAL A 139 13.57 0.58 7.47
CA VAL A 139 12.49 -0.37 7.21
C VAL A 139 11.79 -0.78 8.49
N TYR A 140 12.55 -1.24 9.49
CA TYR A 140 11.98 -1.68 10.76
C TYR A 140 11.37 -0.55 11.58
N LEU A 141 11.93 0.66 11.53
CA LEU A 141 11.36 1.81 12.21
C LEU A 141 10.02 2.25 11.59
N ASN A 142 9.91 2.25 10.26
CA ASN A 142 8.63 2.47 9.58
C ASN A 142 7.64 1.34 9.91
N ALA A 143 8.08 0.08 9.87
CA ALA A 143 7.23 -1.06 10.21
C ALA A 143 6.69 -0.98 11.64
N ALA A 144 7.54 -0.60 12.62
CA ALA A 144 7.12 -0.39 14.00
C ALA A 144 6.05 0.71 14.11
N TYR A 145 6.22 1.83 13.40
CA TYR A 145 5.21 2.89 13.36
C TYR A 145 3.86 2.39 12.83
N PHE A 146 3.85 1.78 11.64
CA PHE A 146 2.59 1.33 11.01
C PHE A 146 1.93 0.16 11.76
N ALA A 147 2.71 -0.72 12.40
CA ALA A 147 2.18 -1.74 13.30
C ALA A 147 1.46 -1.10 14.49
N GLY A 148 2.12 -0.16 15.15
CA GLY A 148 1.54 0.61 16.25
C GLY A 148 0.28 1.36 15.83
N THR A 149 0.31 2.04 14.67
CA THR A 149 -0.85 2.76 14.14
C THR A 149 -2.03 1.82 13.90
N HIS A 150 -1.82 0.64 13.32
CA HIS A 150 -2.90 -0.32 13.08
C HIS A 150 -3.62 -0.72 14.38
N TYR A 151 -2.87 -1.06 15.43
CA TYR A 151 -3.46 -1.45 16.72
C TYR A 151 -4.06 -0.26 17.49
N ALA A 152 -3.39 0.88 17.49
CA ALA A 152 -3.90 2.10 18.13
C ALA A 152 -5.22 2.55 17.50
N LEU A 153 -5.32 2.50 16.17
CA LEU A 153 -6.60 2.71 15.50
C LEU A 153 -7.62 1.73 16.06
N ALA A 154 -7.33 0.41 16.08
CA ALA A 154 -8.24 -0.63 16.55
C ALA A 154 -8.85 -0.36 17.95
N GLU A 155 -8.14 0.35 18.82
CA GLU A 155 -8.64 0.79 20.13
C GLU A 155 -9.52 2.06 20.06
N GLU A 156 -9.18 3.01 19.19
CA GLU A 156 -9.85 4.33 19.11
C GLU A 156 -11.19 4.33 18.37
N LEU A 157 -11.39 3.43 17.40
CA LEU A 157 -12.60 3.41 16.57
C LEU A 157 -13.51 2.19 16.77
N GLY A 158 -14.73 2.28 16.26
CA GLY A 158 -15.70 1.21 16.30
C GLY A 158 -15.35 0.02 15.38
N PRO A 159 -15.98 -1.14 15.62
CA PRO A 159 -15.80 -2.33 14.79
C PRO A 159 -16.47 -2.21 13.42
N ARG A 160 -17.23 -1.16 13.11
CA ARG A 160 -17.84 -0.95 11.78
C ARG A 160 -17.25 0.22 11.02
N ASP A 161 -16.23 0.85 11.57
CA ASP A 161 -15.66 2.05 10.96
C ASP A 161 -14.82 1.69 9.74
N ILE A 162 -14.85 2.57 8.74
CA ILE A 162 -14.01 2.49 7.55
C ILE A 162 -12.92 3.55 7.71
N VAL A 163 -11.66 3.13 7.72
CA VAL A 163 -10.52 4.04 7.74
C VAL A 163 -10.00 4.17 6.31
N VAL A 164 -9.99 5.38 5.77
CA VAL A 164 -9.43 5.70 4.45
C VAL A 164 -8.07 6.37 4.67
N PHE A 165 -6.99 5.67 4.33
CA PHE A 165 -5.63 6.03 4.74
C PHE A 165 -4.78 6.58 3.57
N ASP A 166 -4.18 7.76 3.73
CA ASP A 166 -3.24 8.36 2.77
C ASP A 166 -1.82 7.76 2.89
N ASN A 167 -1.52 6.81 2.01
CA ASN A 167 -0.33 5.95 2.00
C ASN A 167 -0.13 5.15 3.28
N TRP A 168 -0.09 3.83 3.14
CA TRP A 168 0.48 2.97 4.16
C TRP A 168 2.01 2.99 4.02
N ILE A 169 2.65 1.85 4.24
CA ILE A 169 4.10 1.70 4.12
C ILE A 169 4.59 1.54 2.66
N ASN A 170 3.71 1.23 1.70
CA ASN A 170 4.16 0.66 0.43
C ASN A 170 4.89 1.68 -0.46
N LYS A 171 4.48 2.96 -0.48
CA LYS A 171 5.26 4.01 -1.15
C LYS A 171 6.69 4.13 -0.63
N PHE A 172 6.91 3.91 0.66
CA PHE A 172 8.27 3.91 1.23
C PHE A 172 9.09 2.73 0.69
N VAL A 173 8.53 1.53 0.66
CA VAL A 173 9.15 0.33 0.07
C VAL A 173 9.47 0.53 -1.41
N ALA A 174 8.57 1.14 -2.18
CA ALA A 174 8.81 1.47 -3.58
C ALA A 174 10.02 2.40 -3.77
N ARG A 175 10.16 3.41 -2.90
CA ARG A 175 11.29 4.36 -2.96
C ARG A 175 12.63 3.74 -2.59
N ILE A 176 12.67 2.86 -1.59
CA ILE A 176 13.89 2.10 -1.28
C ILE A 176 14.41 1.37 -2.53
N ALA A 177 13.50 0.69 -3.24
CA ALA A 177 13.86 -0.02 -4.46
C ALA A 177 14.30 0.93 -5.59
N SER A 178 13.60 2.05 -5.78
CA SER A 178 13.97 3.06 -6.79
C SER A 178 15.28 3.81 -6.47
N ASN A 179 15.63 3.93 -5.19
CA ASN A 179 16.92 4.50 -4.77
C ASN A 179 18.09 3.51 -4.96
N GLY A 180 17.82 2.24 -5.30
CA GLY A 180 18.84 1.20 -5.40
C GLY A 180 19.35 0.71 -4.05
N GLU A 181 18.66 1.05 -2.95
CA GLU A 181 19.09 0.70 -1.59
C GLU A 181 18.86 -0.78 -1.26
N MET A 182 17.77 -1.35 -1.78
CA MET A 182 17.40 -2.75 -1.57
C MET A 182 16.41 -3.21 -2.66
N PRO A 183 16.52 -4.44 -3.18
CA PRO A 183 15.54 -4.98 -4.11
C PRO A 183 14.11 -4.97 -3.55
N LEU A 184 13.12 -4.69 -4.41
CA LEU A 184 11.71 -4.58 -4.00
C LEU A 184 11.22 -5.82 -3.23
N ASP A 185 11.55 -7.02 -3.70
CA ASP A 185 11.07 -8.25 -3.08
C ASP A 185 11.68 -8.47 -1.68
N GLU A 186 12.95 -8.11 -1.47
CA GLU A 186 13.60 -8.15 -0.15
C GLU A 186 13.00 -7.14 0.82
N ALA A 187 12.72 -5.92 0.35
CA ALA A 187 12.08 -4.89 1.15
C ALA A 187 10.64 -5.28 1.55
N LEU A 188 9.91 -5.98 0.67
CA LEU A 188 8.58 -6.54 0.97
C LEU A 188 8.66 -7.68 1.97
N ASP A 189 9.67 -8.56 1.86
CA ASP A 189 9.86 -9.67 2.79
C ASP A 189 10.20 -9.16 4.20
N ALA A 190 10.99 -8.08 4.30
CA ALA A 190 11.30 -7.43 5.57
C ALA A 190 10.08 -6.87 6.32
N ILE A 191 8.98 -6.59 5.60
CA ILE A 191 7.72 -6.09 6.19
C ILE A 191 6.57 -7.10 6.09
N ALA A 192 6.84 -8.36 5.74
CA ALA A 192 5.79 -9.33 5.41
C ALA A 192 4.78 -9.60 6.53
N LEU A 193 5.22 -9.44 7.79
CA LEU A 193 4.44 -9.62 9.01
C LEU A 193 3.68 -8.36 9.47
N LEU A 194 3.90 -7.22 8.82
CA LEU A 194 3.20 -5.98 9.14
C LEU A 194 1.68 -6.16 8.92
N PRO A 195 0.82 -5.64 9.80
CA PRO A 195 -0.61 -5.55 9.53
C PRO A 195 -0.87 -4.83 8.19
N LYS A 196 -1.77 -5.40 7.40
CA LYS A 196 -2.06 -4.95 6.04
C LYS A 196 -3.44 -4.27 5.99
N PRO A 197 -3.61 -3.22 5.19
CA PRO A 197 -4.93 -2.74 4.82
C PRO A 197 -5.77 -3.89 4.20
N ASP A 198 -7.07 -3.90 4.48
CA ASP A 198 -8.02 -4.87 3.93
C ASP A 198 -8.14 -4.74 2.42
N CYS A 199 -8.03 -3.51 1.90
CA CYS A 199 -7.85 -3.27 0.47
C CYS A 199 -6.95 -2.04 0.21
N VAL A 200 -6.30 -2.04 -0.94
CA VAL A 200 -5.42 -0.97 -1.39
C VAL A 200 -5.84 -0.53 -2.78
N PHE A 201 -5.98 0.78 -2.95
CA PHE A 201 -6.20 1.44 -4.23
C PHE A 201 -4.93 2.16 -4.67
N LEU A 202 -4.45 1.87 -5.87
CA LEU A 202 -3.37 2.62 -6.50
C LEU A 202 -3.96 3.72 -7.39
N LEU A 203 -3.75 4.97 -7.02
CA LEU A 203 -3.97 6.11 -7.90
C LEU A 203 -2.81 6.20 -8.90
N ASP A 204 -3.04 5.61 -10.07
CA ASP A 204 -2.05 5.51 -11.14
C ASP A 204 -2.10 6.75 -12.04
N VAL A 205 -1.12 7.64 -11.88
CA VAL A 205 -1.00 8.89 -12.63
C VAL A 205 0.35 8.90 -13.34
N ASP A 206 0.38 9.44 -14.55
CA ASP A 206 1.60 9.67 -15.30
C ASP A 206 2.49 10.73 -14.61
N PRO A 207 3.73 10.40 -14.21
CA PRO A 207 4.67 11.33 -13.59
C PRO A 207 4.93 12.59 -14.41
N ALA A 208 4.95 12.50 -15.75
CA ALA A 208 5.15 13.67 -16.62
C ALA A 208 4.00 14.67 -16.51
N THR A 209 2.77 14.16 -16.40
CA THR A 209 1.57 14.99 -16.16
C THR A 209 1.59 15.65 -14.77
N VAL A 210 2.21 15.01 -13.77
CA VAL A 210 2.35 15.57 -12.42
C VAL A 210 3.45 16.63 -12.37
N ALA A 211 4.57 16.38 -13.06
CA ALA A 211 5.73 17.27 -13.14
C ALA A 211 5.35 18.69 -13.62
N SER A 212 4.35 18.81 -14.50
CA SER A 212 3.91 20.10 -15.06
C SER A 212 3.02 20.92 -14.11
N ARG A 213 2.52 20.35 -13.02
CA ARG A 213 1.52 20.99 -12.15
C ARG A 213 2.11 21.88 -11.05
N ARG A 214 3.32 21.57 -10.57
CA ARG A 214 3.97 22.30 -9.48
C ARG A 214 5.47 22.00 -9.38
N GLN A 215 6.16 22.73 -8.51
CA GLN A 215 7.51 22.38 -8.07
C GLN A 215 7.47 21.30 -6.97
N PHE A 216 8.53 20.48 -6.94
CA PHE A 216 8.69 19.35 -6.03
C PHE A 216 9.96 19.49 -5.21
N SER A 217 9.96 18.95 -3.99
CA SER A 217 11.13 18.90 -3.11
C SER A 217 12.21 17.95 -3.62
N ASP A 218 13.43 18.08 -3.11
CA ASP A 218 14.58 17.26 -3.52
C ASP A 218 14.33 15.76 -3.29
N LEU A 219 13.68 15.41 -2.18
CA LEU A 219 13.28 14.03 -1.87
C LEU A 219 12.27 13.48 -2.88
N GLU A 220 11.31 14.29 -3.33
CA GLU A 220 10.35 13.92 -4.37
C GLU A 220 11.00 13.74 -5.74
N ARG A 221 12.24 14.22 -5.93
CA ARG A 221 13.07 14.04 -7.13
C ARG A 221 14.17 12.97 -6.96
N GLY A 222 14.17 12.24 -5.84
CA GLY A 222 15.13 11.16 -5.61
C GLY A 222 16.52 11.62 -5.20
N ALA A 223 16.65 12.73 -4.48
CA ALA A 223 17.96 13.24 -4.00
C ALA A 223 18.76 12.28 -3.10
N LEU A 224 18.15 11.19 -2.62
CA LEU A 224 18.84 10.12 -1.89
C LEU A 224 19.56 9.11 -2.81
N ARG A 225 19.36 9.22 -4.13
CA ARG A 225 20.01 8.38 -5.13
C ARG A 225 21.23 9.08 -5.72
N ASP A 226 22.29 8.32 -5.94
CA ASP A 226 23.46 8.77 -6.68
C ASP A 226 23.07 9.12 -8.13
N GLY A 227 23.42 10.34 -8.56
CA GLY A 227 23.20 10.81 -9.94
C GLY A 227 21.86 11.49 -10.22
N SER A 228 21.27 12.17 -9.23
CA SER A 228 20.06 13.02 -9.28
C SER A 228 19.21 12.94 -10.56
N LEU A 229 18.03 12.34 -10.46
CA LEU A 229 17.04 12.35 -11.53
C LEU A 229 16.17 13.61 -11.47
N ASP A 230 15.53 13.96 -12.58
CA ASP A 230 14.37 14.85 -12.52
C ASP A 230 13.17 14.12 -11.87
N PHE A 231 12.15 14.91 -11.51
CA PHE A 231 10.96 14.37 -10.86
C PHE A 231 10.28 13.25 -11.68
N ALA A 232 10.13 13.44 -12.99
CA ALA A 232 9.36 12.53 -13.83
C ALA A 232 10.09 11.18 -13.96
N ALA A 233 11.41 11.20 -14.16
CA ALA A 233 12.23 10.01 -14.22
C ALA A 233 12.20 9.25 -12.89
N TYR A 234 12.43 9.92 -11.76
CA TYR A 234 12.42 9.27 -10.45
C TYR A 234 11.05 8.67 -10.11
N GLN A 235 9.98 9.44 -10.28
CA GLN A 235 8.63 8.97 -9.95
C GLN A 235 8.12 7.92 -10.95
N SER A 236 8.69 7.82 -12.15
CA SER A 236 8.41 6.70 -13.07
C SER A 236 8.89 5.37 -12.48
N GLU A 237 10.09 5.33 -11.89
CA GLU A 237 10.58 4.12 -11.22
C GLU A 237 9.75 3.78 -9.97
N VAL A 238 9.37 4.80 -9.19
CA VAL A 238 8.50 4.61 -8.01
C VAL A 238 7.14 4.04 -8.46
N ARG A 239 6.56 4.58 -9.53
CA ARG A 239 5.32 4.12 -10.15
C ARG A 239 5.43 2.66 -10.61
N GLU A 240 6.51 2.29 -11.27
CA GLU A 240 6.74 0.91 -11.72
C GLU A 240 6.75 -0.08 -10.54
N ASN A 241 7.43 0.27 -9.46
CA ASN A 241 7.44 -0.54 -8.24
C ASN A 241 6.03 -0.64 -7.59
N LEU A 242 5.27 0.46 -7.57
CA LEU A 242 3.87 0.46 -7.12
C LEU A 242 2.97 -0.43 -8.00
N ILE A 243 3.13 -0.40 -9.33
CA ILE A 243 2.39 -1.26 -10.27
C ILE A 243 2.77 -2.73 -10.07
N ARG A 244 4.05 -3.03 -9.83
CA ARG A 244 4.49 -4.40 -9.50
C ARG A 244 3.80 -4.91 -8.23
N MET A 245 3.74 -4.09 -7.18
CA MET A 245 3.02 -4.42 -5.95
C MET A 245 1.51 -4.59 -6.19
N ALA A 246 0.88 -3.71 -6.98
CA ALA A 246 -0.52 -3.83 -7.33
C ALA A 246 -0.84 -5.17 -8.01
N LYS A 247 0.01 -5.61 -8.95
CA LYS A 247 -0.10 -6.93 -9.59
C LYS A 247 0.14 -8.08 -8.60
N ARG A 248 1.16 -7.98 -7.73
CA ARG A 248 1.53 -9.03 -6.77
C ARG A 248 0.46 -9.25 -5.69
N PHE A 249 -0.19 -8.17 -5.26
CA PHE A 249 -1.12 -8.16 -4.13
C PHE A 249 -2.58 -7.94 -4.52
N ASP A 250 -2.90 -7.99 -5.81
CA ASP A 250 -4.25 -7.80 -6.35
C ASP A 250 -4.89 -6.46 -5.92
N TRP A 251 -4.11 -5.36 -5.91
CA TRP A 251 -4.65 -4.02 -5.61
C TRP A 251 -5.57 -3.54 -6.72
N VAL A 252 -6.49 -2.64 -6.37
CA VAL A 252 -7.34 -1.98 -7.37
C VAL A 252 -6.58 -0.79 -7.94
N VAL A 253 -6.35 -0.80 -9.26
CA VAL A 253 -5.69 0.31 -9.95
C VAL A 253 -6.75 1.25 -10.51
N VAL A 254 -6.67 2.53 -10.13
CA VAL A 254 -7.56 3.59 -10.61
C VAL A 254 -6.70 4.62 -11.33
N THR A 255 -7.01 4.88 -12.61
CA THR A 255 -6.32 5.87 -13.42
C THR A 255 -7.19 7.12 -13.54
N PRO A 256 -6.89 8.23 -12.85
CA PRO A 256 -7.74 9.42 -12.86
C PRO A 256 -8.02 9.98 -14.27
N GLY A 257 -6.99 10.09 -15.12
CA GLY A 257 -7.11 10.72 -16.44
C GLY A 257 -7.54 12.19 -16.31
N ASP A 258 -8.51 12.60 -17.15
CA ASP A 258 -9.07 13.96 -17.15
C ASP A 258 -10.19 14.17 -16.13
N ARG A 259 -10.52 13.13 -15.33
CA ARG A 259 -11.59 13.19 -14.34
C ARG A 259 -11.21 14.12 -13.19
N THR A 260 -12.23 14.78 -12.65
CA THR A 260 -12.14 15.59 -11.45
C THR A 260 -11.83 14.74 -10.22
N VAL A 261 -11.29 15.36 -9.18
CA VAL A 261 -11.04 14.66 -7.91
C VAL A 261 -12.33 14.11 -7.31
N ASP A 262 -13.44 14.83 -7.43
CA ASP A 262 -14.76 14.38 -6.97
C ASP A 262 -15.24 13.12 -7.70
N GLU A 263 -15.11 13.05 -9.02
CA GLU A 263 -15.48 11.85 -9.79
C GLU A 263 -14.65 10.63 -9.40
N VAL A 264 -13.34 10.81 -9.19
CA VAL A 264 -12.46 9.73 -8.73
C VAL A 264 -12.80 9.31 -7.30
N ALA A 265 -13.09 10.28 -6.42
CA ALA A 265 -13.48 10.01 -5.04
C ALA A 265 -14.82 9.27 -4.95
N GLU A 266 -15.79 9.61 -5.81
CA GLU A 266 -17.07 8.93 -5.90
C GLU A 266 -16.89 7.47 -6.36
N GLU A 267 -16.10 7.23 -7.42
CA GLU A 267 -15.76 5.88 -7.88
C GLU A 267 -15.14 5.05 -6.75
N LEU A 268 -14.16 5.62 -6.05
CA LEU A 268 -13.50 4.94 -4.93
C LEU A 268 -14.47 4.63 -3.79
N ALA A 269 -15.35 5.57 -3.44
CA ALA A 269 -16.35 5.37 -2.40
C ALA A 269 -17.35 4.26 -2.76
N ASP A 270 -17.80 4.22 -4.02
CA ASP A 270 -18.66 3.15 -4.53
C ASP A 270 -17.99 1.78 -4.47
N LEU A 271 -16.72 1.70 -4.91
CA LEU A 271 -15.93 0.48 -4.84
C LEU A 271 -15.71 0.04 -3.38
N ILE A 272 -15.44 0.96 -2.47
CA ILE A 272 -15.28 0.63 -1.05
C ILE A 272 -16.61 0.12 -0.47
N ALA A 273 -17.70 0.85 -0.69
CA ALA A 273 -19.03 0.49 -0.18
C ALA A 273 -19.47 -0.90 -0.65
N ALA A 274 -19.31 -1.20 -1.94
CA ALA A 274 -19.63 -2.52 -2.49
C ALA A 274 -18.78 -3.64 -1.85
N GLY A 275 -17.57 -3.35 -1.37
CA GLY A 275 -16.64 -4.34 -0.84
C GLY A 275 -16.89 -4.64 0.64
N VAL A 276 -17.37 -3.63 1.37
CA VAL A 276 -17.85 -3.73 2.74
C VAL A 276 -19.21 -4.42 2.82
N GLY A 277 -20.06 -4.27 1.80
CA GLY A 277 -21.39 -4.87 1.74
C GLY A 277 -21.44 -6.38 1.40
N GLU A 278 -20.36 -6.95 0.84
CA GLU A 278 -20.20 -8.40 0.53
C GLU A 278 -19.79 -9.26 1.75
#